data_AF-K5XSE9-F1
#
_entry.id   AF-K5XSE9-F1
#
_cell.length_a   1.000
_cell.length_b   1.000
_cell.length_c   1.000
_cell.angle_alpha   90.00
_cell.angle_beta   90.00
_cell.angle_gamma   90.00
#
_symmetry.space_group_name_H-M   'P 1'
#
loop_
_entity.id
_entity.type
_entity.pdbx_description
1 polymer ?
#
loop_
_entity_poly.entity_id
_entity_poly.type
_entity_poly.pdbx_seq_one_letter_code
_entity_poly.pdbx_strand_id
1 'polypeptide(L)'
;MSTNDTFRALIPDPGKFEGSREKFEDWWRSIQLFLTFNKVTTNNDKIIACISRMHNGTAGALAALIADKINSSNKISWKDFEKEMKEAFIDGKEKEKSEVAIETLAQGKRPIIDYLVEFNLLKNKAGTDNQHTVFLLKKNV
;
A
#
# COMPACT_ATOMS: atom_id res chain seq x y z
N MET A 1 24.74 -23.21 -1.89
CA MET A 1 24.14 -21.88 -2.09
C MET A 1 25.19 -20.84 -1.77
N SER A 2 25.40 -19.88 -2.66
CA SER A 2 26.34 -18.78 -2.42
C SER A 2 25.73 -17.80 -1.43
N THR A 3 26.55 -17.08 -0.66
CA THR A 3 26.13 -16.00 0.26
C THR A 3 25.34 -14.89 -0.43
N ASN A 4 25.44 -14.76 -1.77
CA ASN A 4 24.60 -13.87 -2.58
C ASN A 4 23.17 -14.40 -2.82
N ASP A 5 22.97 -15.72 -2.80
CA ASP A 5 21.64 -16.34 -2.98
C ASP A 5 20.79 -16.21 -1.72
N THR A 6 21.41 -16.21 -0.54
CA THR A 6 20.74 -16.00 0.76
C THR A 6 20.30 -14.55 0.97
N PHE A 7 20.99 -13.55 0.39
CA PHE A 7 20.57 -12.14 0.49
C PHE A 7 19.37 -11.79 -0.38
N ARG A 8 19.26 -12.37 -1.58
CA ARG A 8 18.07 -12.26 -2.44
C ARG A 8 16.81 -12.88 -1.81
N ALA A 9 16.96 -13.71 -0.78
CA ALA A 9 15.87 -14.39 -0.09
C ALA A 9 15.26 -13.59 1.08
N LEU A 10 15.81 -12.43 1.46
CA LEU A 10 15.34 -11.68 2.65
C LEU A 10 14.05 -10.88 2.42
N ILE A 11 13.88 -10.30 1.23
CA ILE A 11 12.62 -9.65 0.82
C ILE A 11 12.26 -10.20 -0.57
N PRO A 12 11.13 -10.90 -0.70
CA PRO A 12 10.71 -11.47 -1.98
C PRO A 12 10.40 -10.36 -2.99
N ASP A 13 10.51 -10.71 -4.27
CA ASP A 13 10.01 -9.84 -5.33
C ASP A 13 8.50 -9.59 -5.11
N PRO A 14 8.01 -8.34 -5.17
CA PRO A 14 6.59 -8.02 -4.98
C PRO A 14 5.65 -8.70 -5.98
N GLY A 15 6.18 -9.21 -7.10
CA GLY A 15 5.40 -9.87 -8.13
C GLY A 15 4.65 -8.90 -9.03
N LYS A 16 3.87 -9.47 -9.96
CA LYS A 16 3.11 -8.72 -10.96
C LYS A 16 1.82 -8.16 -10.38
N PHE A 17 1.43 -6.98 -10.85
CA PHE A 17 0.14 -6.35 -10.53
C PHE A 17 -0.64 -5.99 -11.79
N GLU A 18 -1.90 -6.45 -11.84
CA GLU A 18 -2.77 -6.28 -13.01
C GLU A 18 -3.89 -5.24 -12.80
N GLY A 19 -3.93 -4.61 -11.63
CA GLY A 19 -4.87 -3.52 -11.33
C GLY A 19 -6.04 -3.89 -10.40
N SER A 20 -5.98 -5.06 -9.74
CA SER A 20 -7.00 -5.47 -8.77
C SER A 20 -6.95 -4.59 -7.52
N ARG A 21 -8.00 -3.77 -7.30
CA ARG A 21 -8.11 -2.86 -6.15
C ARG A 21 -7.94 -3.58 -4.81
N GLU A 22 -8.54 -4.76 -4.67
CA GLU A 22 -8.46 -5.60 -3.46
C GLU A 22 -7.03 -6.03 -3.10
N LYS A 23 -6.14 -6.13 -4.11
CA LYS A 23 -4.75 -6.56 -3.93
C LYS A 23 -3.77 -5.40 -3.88
N PHE A 24 -4.24 -4.18 -4.15
CA PHE A 24 -3.36 -3.04 -4.34
C PHE A 24 -2.58 -2.71 -3.08
N GLU A 25 -3.22 -2.63 -1.91
CA GLU A 25 -2.52 -2.22 -0.69
C GLU A 25 -1.42 -3.22 -0.30
N ASP A 26 -1.68 -4.51 -0.40
CA ASP A 26 -0.70 -5.55 -0.06
C ASP A 26 0.47 -5.54 -1.04
N TRP A 27 0.19 -5.49 -2.33
CA TRP A 27 1.22 -5.37 -3.35
C TRP A 27 2.04 -4.08 -3.20
N TRP A 28 1.37 -2.95 -2.90
CA TRP A 28 2.03 -1.66 -2.72
C TRP A 28 2.96 -1.65 -1.51
N ARG A 29 2.55 -2.24 -0.38
CA ARG A 29 3.41 -2.44 0.80
C ARG A 29 4.64 -3.30 0.45
N SER A 30 4.46 -4.37 -0.32
CA SER A 30 5.57 -5.19 -0.79
C SER A 30 6.55 -4.40 -1.67
N ILE A 31 6.07 -3.54 -2.57
CA ILE A 31 6.90 -2.62 -3.36
C ILE A 31 7.70 -1.68 -2.45
N GLN A 32 7.06 -1.05 -1.47
CA GLN A 32 7.75 -0.11 -0.56
C GLN A 32 8.86 -0.79 0.25
N LEU A 33 8.62 -2.01 0.74
CA LEU A 33 9.63 -2.82 1.43
C LEU A 33 10.77 -3.21 0.49
N PHE A 34 10.45 -3.66 -0.73
CA PHE A 34 11.43 -4.01 -1.75
C PHE A 34 12.34 -2.83 -2.10
N LEU A 35 11.77 -1.65 -2.34
CA LEU A 35 12.53 -0.43 -2.65
C LEU A 35 13.45 -0.02 -1.49
N THR A 36 12.95 -0.12 -0.25
CA THR A 36 13.70 0.23 0.96
C THR A 36 14.89 -0.70 1.16
N PHE A 37 14.67 -2.02 1.06
CA PHE A 37 15.72 -3.02 1.22
C PHE A 37 16.80 -2.90 0.15
N ASN A 38 16.39 -2.69 -1.11
CA ASN A 38 17.32 -2.52 -2.23
C ASN A 38 17.92 -1.11 -2.32
N LYS A 39 17.65 -0.22 -1.35
CA LYS A 39 18.18 1.14 -1.27
C LYS A 39 17.95 1.94 -2.56
N VAL A 40 16.77 1.76 -3.17
CA VAL A 40 16.38 2.51 -4.36
C VAL A 40 15.98 3.92 -3.94
N THR A 41 16.78 4.92 -4.27
CA THR A 41 16.63 6.28 -3.70
C THR A 41 16.05 7.28 -4.68
N THR A 42 16.37 7.19 -5.98
CA THR A 42 15.93 8.17 -6.97
C THR A 42 14.44 8.00 -7.31
N ASN A 43 13.75 9.10 -7.63
CA ASN A 43 12.34 9.04 -8.03
C ASN A 43 12.16 8.15 -9.26
N ASN A 44 12.98 8.34 -10.29
CA ASN A 44 12.87 7.58 -11.53
C ASN A 44 13.07 6.08 -11.29
N ASP A 45 14.07 5.67 -10.52
CA ASP A 45 14.33 4.24 -10.28
C ASP A 45 13.19 3.60 -9.48
N LYS A 46 12.64 4.32 -8.48
CA LYS A 46 11.47 3.84 -7.72
C LYS A 46 10.25 3.66 -8.62
N ILE A 47 9.99 4.63 -9.51
CA ILE A 47 8.86 4.57 -10.43
C ILE A 47 9.06 3.44 -11.43
N ILE A 48 10.24 3.32 -12.05
CA ILE A 48 10.59 2.25 -12.99
C ILE A 48 10.44 0.87 -12.33
N ALA A 49 10.94 0.70 -11.11
CA ALA A 49 10.80 -0.55 -10.36
C ALA A 49 9.32 -0.91 -10.10
N CYS A 50 8.44 0.08 -9.94
CA CYS A 50 7.01 -0.15 -9.77
C CYS A 50 6.32 -0.50 -11.11
N ILE A 51 6.46 0.35 -12.13
CA ILE A 51 5.75 0.18 -13.41
C ILE A 51 6.24 -1.03 -14.20
N SER A 52 7.50 -1.47 -14.01
CA SER A 52 8.02 -2.71 -14.61
C SER A 52 7.35 -3.98 -14.10
N ARG A 53 6.63 -3.91 -12.97
CA ARG A 53 5.84 -4.99 -12.38
C ARG A 53 4.34 -4.86 -12.65
N MET A 54 3.93 -3.81 -13.35
CA MET A 54 2.55 -3.57 -13.73
C MET A 54 2.31 -4.08 -15.15
N HIS A 55 1.41 -5.04 -15.30
CA HIS A 55 1.15 -5.70 -16.59
C HIS A 55 -0.33 -5.97 -16.77
N ASN A 56 -0.78 -6.01 -18.02
CA ASN A 56 -2.17 -6.32 -18.38
C ASN A 56 -3.20 -5.36 -17.74
N GLY A 57 -4.45 -5.44 -18.19
CA GLY A 57 -5.56 -4.70 -17.60
C GLY A 57 -5.28 -3.20 -17.38
N THR A 58 -5.84 -2.65 -16.32
CA THR A 58 -5.72 -1.23 -15.98
C THR A 58 -4.31 -0.87 -15.51
N ALA A 59 -3.61 -1.77 -14.81
CA ALA A 59 -2.24 -1.50 -14.35
C ALA A 59 -1.26 -1.39 -15.50
N GLY A 60 -1.30 -2.29 -16.47
CA GLY A 60 -0.47 -2.23 -17.68
C GLY A 60 -0.72 -0.96 -18.49
N ALA A 61 -1.99 -0.55 -18.65
CA ALA A 61 -2.34 0.69 -19.34
C ALA A 61 -1.76 1.94 -18.61
N LEU A 62 -1.90 2.01 -17.28
CA LEU A 62 -1.32 3.11 -16.51
C LEU A 62 0.21 3.11 -16.55
N ALA A 63 0.84 1.93 -16.50
CA ALA A 63 2.30 1.79 -16.62
C ALA A 63 2.82 2.35 -17.95
N ALA A 64 2.12 2.08 -19.06
CA ALA A 64 2.47 2.63 -20.37
C ALA A 64 2.41 4.17 -20.38
N LEU A 65 1.32 4.76 -19.86
CA LEU A 65 1.17 6.21 -19.77
C LEU A 65 2.31 6.86 -18.95
N ILE A 66 2.72 6.21 -17.85
CA ILE A 66 3.79 6.71 -16.99
C ILE A 66 5.15 6.55 -17.65
N ALA A 67 5.39 5.44 -18.36
CA ALA A 67 6.60 5.24 -19.14
C ALA A 67 6.75 6.32 -20.22
N ASP A 68 5.67 6.67 -20.92
CA ASP A 68 5.66 7.73 -21.92
C ASP A 68 5.99 9.11 -21.29
N LYS A 69 5.42 9.42 -20.12
CA LYS A 69 5.75 10.65 -19.37
C LYS A 69 7.23 10.71 -18.98
N ILE A 70 7.82 9.60 -18.55
CA ILE A 70 9.26 9.55 -18.20
C ILE A 70 10.12 9.77 -19.45
N ASN A 71 9.79 9.09 -20.56
CA ASN A 71 10.51 9.18 -21.81
C ASN A 71 10.44 10.58 -22.45
N SER A 72 9.34 11.31 -22.23
CA SER A 72 9.18 12.69 -22.68
C SER A 72 9.95 13.72 -21.83
N SER A 73 10.93 13.30 -21.02
CA SER A 73 11.73 14.14 -20.11
C SER A 73 10.95 14.86 -19.00
N ASN A 74 9.70 14.45 -18.72
CA ASN A 74 8.97 15.00 -17.59
C ASN A 74 9.50 14.38 -16.29
N LYS A 75 9.97 15.22 -15.37
CA LYS A 75 10.35 14.78 -14.02
C LYS A 75 9.10 14.52 -13.21
N ILE A 76 8.82 13.24 -12.93
CA ILE A 76 7.75 12.82 -12.04
C ILE A 76 8.35 12.64 -10.64
N SER A 77 7.79 13.31 -9.63
CA SER A 77 8.22 13.06 -8.26
C SER A 77 7.64 11.73 -7.75
N TRP A 78 8.35 11.06 -6.83
CA TRP A 78 7.80 9.85 -6.20
C TRP A 78 6.43 10.14 -5.56
N LYS A 79 6.29 11.29 -4.90
CA LYS A 79 5.05 11.71 -4.23
C LYS A 79 3.86 11.84 -5.20
N ASP A 80 4.08 12.41 -6.38
CA ASP A 80 3.03 12.55 -7.40
C ASP A 80 2.64 11.19 -7.98
N PHE A 81 3.63 10.31 -8.19
CA PHE A 81 3.38 8.94 -8.60
C PHE A 81 2.58 8.15 -7.55
N GLU A 82 2.93 8.24 -6.25
CA GLU A 82 2.16 7.58 -5.19
C GLU A 82 0.71 8.06 -5.17
N LYS A 83 0.47 9.35 -5.42
CA LYS A 83 -0.87 9.92 -5.50
C LYS A 83 -1.65 9.33 -6.68
N GLU A 84 -1.07 9.30 -7.88
CA GLU A 84 -1.69 8.72 -9.08
C GLU A 84 -2.03 7.23 -8.88
N MET A 85 -1.15 6.46 -8.24
CA MET A 85 -1.39 5.05 -7.92
C MET A 85 -2.54 4.87 -6.92
N LYS A 86 -2.59 5.70 -5.88
CA LYS A 86 -3.68 5.65 -4.89
C LYS A 86 -5.02 6.04 -5.50
N GLU A 87 -5.06 7.09 -6.32
CA GLU A 87 -6.28 7.52 -7.02
C GLU A 87 -6.79 6.45 -8.01
N ALA A 88 -5.88 5.73 -8.66
CA ALA A 88 -6.24 4.67 -9.61
C ALA A 88 -6.80 3.41 -8.92
N PHE A 89 -6.20 2.99 -7.79
CA PHE A 89 -6.40 1.65 -7.24
C PHE A 89 -6.92 1.58 -5.80
N ILE A 90 -6.92 2.68 -5.03
CA ILE A 90 -7.65 2.74 -3.75
C ILE A 90 -9.10 3.11 -4.04
N ASP A 91 -10.02 2.43 -3.36
CA ASP A 91 -11.42 2.85 -3.35
C ASP A 91 -11.53 4.19 -2.62
N GLY A 92 -12.01 5.24 -3.30
CA GLY A 92 -12.23 6.55 -2.68
C GLY A 92 -13.13 6.51 -1.43
N LYS A 93 -13.92 5.44 -1.27
CA LYS A 93 -14.76 5.18 -0.09
C LYS A 93 -14.08 4.37 1.01
N GLU A 94 -12.82 3.94 0.84
CA GLU A 94 -12.12 3.09 1.81
C GLU A 94 -11.98 3.78 3.17
N LYS A 95 -11.81 5.11 3.18
CA LYS A 95 -11.80 5.92 4.42
C LYS A 95 -13.16 5.84 5.13
N GLU A 96 -14.25 6.13 4.42
CA GLU A 96 -15.61 6.09 4.97
C GLU A 96 -15.98 4.67 5.45
N LYS A 97 -15.61 3.64 4.68
CA LYS A 97 -15.79 2.23 5.08
C LYS A 97 -15.01 1.91 6.35
N SER A 98 -13.77 2.39 6.46
CA SER A 98 -12.93 2.17 7.64
C SER A 98 -13.44 2.91 8.88
N GLU A 99 -14.02 4.11 8.71
CA GLU A 99 -14.71 4.87 9.77
C GLU A 99 -15.91 4.09 10.30
N VAL A 100 -16.79 3.58 9.41
CA VAL A 100 -17.92 2.75 9.83
C VAL A 100 -17.46 1.44 10.49
N ALA A 101 -16.42 0.81 9.94
CA ALA A 101 -15.89 -0.43 10.48
C ALA A 101 -15.28 -0.26 11.88
N ILE A 102 -14.50 0.81 12.13
CA ILE A 102 -13.89 1.02 13.46
C ILE A 102 -14.95 1.38 14.52
N GLU A 103 -16.02 2.08 14.14
CA GLU A 103 -17.11 2.43 15.05
C GLU A 103 -17.96 1.22 15.49
N THR A 104 -18.06 0.23 14.60
CA THR A 104 -18.84 -1.00 14.80
C THR A 104 -17.99 -2.19 15.27
N LEU A 105 -16.66 -2.04 15.31
CA LEU A 105 -15.75 -3.08 15.77
C LEU A 105 -15.93 -3.36 17.26
N ALA A 106 -16.26 -4.60 17.61
CA ALA A 106 -16.36 -5.06 18.99
C ALA A 106 -15.37 -6.19 19.27
N GLN A 107 -14.81 -6.24 20.48
CA GLN A 107 -13.95 -7.36 20.88
C GLN A 107 -14.75 -8.68 20.94
N GLY A 108 -15.91 -8.67 21.58
CA GLY A 108 -16.70 -9.89 21.80
C GLY A 108 -15.91 -10.94 22.58
N LYS A 109 -15.88 -12.18 22.08
CA LYS A 109 -15.18 -13.31 22.72
C LYS A 109 -13.74 -13.54 22.21
N ARG A 110 -13.24 -12.69 21.29
CA ARG A 110 -11.93 -12.89 20.66
C ARG A 110 -10.77 -12.45 21.56
N PRO A 111 -9.56 -12.99 21.35
CA PRO A 111 -8.37 -12.51 22.03
C PRO A 111 -8.19 -11.00 21.86
N ILE A 112 -7.82 -10.30 22.95
CA ILE A 112 -7.63 -8.85 22.93
C ILE A 112 -6.57 -8.41 21.91
N ILE A 113 -5.57 -9.25 21.65
CA ILE A 113 -4.50 -8.94 20.70
C ILE A 113 -5.02 -8.84 19.26
N ASP A 114 -5.87 -9.79 18.85
CA ASP A 114 -6.48 -9.80 17.52
C ASP A 114 -7.38 -8.57 17.34
N TYR A 115 -8.11 -8.22 18.39
CA TYR A 115 -8.92 -7.00 18.41
C TYR A 115 -8.07 -5.74 18.23
N LEU A 116 -6.98 -5.60 18.99
CA LEU A 116 -6.12 -4.41 18.95
C LEU A 116 -5.38 -4.28 17.61
N VAL A 117 -5.01 -5.39 16.97
CA VAL A 117 -4.37 -5.39 15.65
C VAL A 117 -5.33 -4.83 14.60
N GLU A 118 -6.55 -5.37 14.54
CA GLU A 118 -7.56 -4.90 13.60
C GLU A 118 -8.00 -3.46 13.88
N PHE A 119 -8.20 -3.11 15.15
CA PHE A 119 -8.55 -1.76 15.56
C PHE A 119 -7.49 -0.74 15.11
N ASN A 120 -6.19 -1.04 15.27
CA ASN A 120 -5.12 -0.15 14.82
C ASN A 120 -5.03 -0.06 13.30
N LEU A 121 -5.28 -1.15 12.59
CA LEU A 121 -5.34 -1.14 11.12
C LEU A 121 -6.44 -0.19 10.62
N LEU A 122 -7.65 -0.33 11.17
CA LEU A 122 -8.79 0.53 10.80
C LEU A 122 -8.57 1.99 11.19
N LYS A 123 -7.99 2.25 12.38
CA LYS A 123 -7.63 3.62 12.82
C LYS A 123 -6.73 4.32 11.81
N ASN A 124 -5.70 3.61 11.35
CA ASN A 124 -4.75 4.15 10.38
C ASN A 124 -5.40 4.42 9.02
N LYS A 125 -6.32 3.55 8.58
CA LYS A 125 -7.07 3.74 7.32
C LYS A 125 -8.10 4.87 7.39
N ALA A 126 -8.81 4.99 8.50
CA ALA A 126 -9.81 6.03 8.73
C ALA A 126 -9.18 7.42 8.96
N GLY A 127 -7.94 7.47 9.44
CA GLY A 127 -7.27 8.71 9.84
C GLY A 127 -7.89 9.32 11.10
N THR A 128 -8.43 8.48 11.98
CA THR A 128 -9.12 8.87 13.21
C THR A 128 -8.17 9.56 14.20
N ASP A 129 -8.62 10.64 14.83
CA ASP A 129 -7.83 11.35 15.84
C ASP A 129 -7.70 10.54 17.16
N ASN A 130 -6.73 10.93 17.98
CA ASN A 130 -6.41 10.20 19.22
C ASN A 130 -7.54 10.24 20.27
N GLN A 131 -8.34 11.32 20.34
CA GLN A 131 -9.42 11.43 21.32
C GLN A 131 -10.59 10.53 20.94
N HIS A 132 -10.98 10.54 19.67
CA HIS A 132 -12.01 9.66 19.13
C HIS A 132 -11.58 8.18 19.23
N THR A 133 -10.30 7.88 18.98
CA THR A 133 -9.72 6.55 19.15
C THR A 133 -9.88 6.01 20.59
N VAL A 134 -9.59 6.84 21.60
CA VAL A 134 -9.72 6.44 23.02
C VAL A 134 -11.19 6.19 23.38
N PHE A 135 -12.11 7.00 22.84
CA PHE A 135 -13.55 6.78 23.02
C PHE A 135 -14.00 5.42 22.46
N LEU A 136 -13.61 5.10 21.22
CA LEU A 136 -13.98 3.84 20.58
C LEU A 136 -13.40 2.61 21.31
N LEU A 137 -12.16 2.70 21.79
CA LEU A 137 -11.57 1.64 22.62
C LEU A 137 -12.36 1.39 23.90
N LYS A 138 -12.74 2.44 24.63
CA LYS A 138 -13.50 2.31 25.88
C LYS A 138 -14.93 1.82 25.68
N LYS A 139 -15.53 2.09 24.51
CA LYS A 139 -16.89 1.69 24.17
C LYS A 139 -17.01 0.19 23.85
N ASN A 140 -15.97 -0.39 23.24
CA ASN A 140 -16.05 -1.67 22.51
C ASN A 140 -15.12 -2.79 23.03
N VAL A 141 -14.35 -2.51 24.09
CA VAL A 141 -13.56 -3.49 24.87
C VAL A 141 -14.42 -4.07 26.00
#